data_AF-A0A524KHW4-F1
#
_entry.id   AF-A0A524KHW4-F1
#
_cell.length_a   1.000
_cell.length_b   1.000
_cell.length_c   1.000
_cell.angle_alpha   90.00
_cell.angle_beta   90.00
_cell.angle_gamma   90.00
#
_symmetry.space_group_name_H-M   'P 1'
#
loop_
_entity.id
_entity.type
_entity.pdbx_description
1 polymer ?
#
loop_
_entity_poly.entity_id
_entity_poly.type
_entity_poly.pdbx_seq_one_letter_code
_entity_poly.pdbx_strand_id
1 'polypeptide(L)'
;MSTQISARAADVTLSQLRDIWQGPAHMSLDETTMTRVRSSQQTVRAALAAEQPVYGINTGFGMLANVRIPDDHLVELQENLILSHCAGIGENLDDRSVRLILVLKILSLAQGYSGVSPEVIVALSKLLNHEVYPCVPSRGSVGASGDLAPLA
;
A
#
# COMPACT_ATOMS: atom_id res chain seq x y z
N MET A 1 -2.91 9.61 24.74
CA MET A 1 -1.89 8.53 24.66
C MET A 1 -2.00 7.91 23.27
N SER A 2 -0.90 7.76 22.54
CA SER A 2 -0.93 7.20 21.19
C SER A 2 -0.94 5.67 21.26
N THR A 3 -1.80 5.02 20.48
CA THR A 3 -1.82 3.55 20.37
C THR A 3 -0.55 3.08 19.67
N GLN A 4 0.24 2.23 20.34
CA GLN A 4 1.45 1.64 19.74
C GLN A 4 1.08 0.36 18.99
N ILE A 5 1.52 0.27 17.74
CA ILE A 5 1.28 -0.91 16.90
C ILE A 5 2.63 -1.57 16.65
N SER A 6 2.91 -2.63 17.41
CA SER A 6 4.03 -3.55 17.17
C SER A 6 3.46 -4.87 16.68
N ALA A 7 3.22 -4.99 15.38
CA ALA A 7 2.48 -6.13 14.84
C ALA A 7 3.35 -6.97 13.91
N ARG A 8 3.30 -8.29 14.12
CA ARG A 8 3.13 -9.18 12.98
C ARG A 8 1.72 -8.91 12.46
N ALA A 9 1.59 -8.58 11.18
CA ALA A 9 0.35 -8.10 10.58
C ALA A 9 -0.92 -8.96 10.79
N ALA A 10 -0.81 -10.20 11.28
CA ALA A 10 -1.93 -11.09 11.56
C ALA A 10 -2.60 -10.87 12.94
N ASP A 11 -2.01 -10.06 13.83
CA ASP A 11 -2.38 -10.05 15.25
C ASP A 11 -3.21 -8.83 15.69
N VAL A 12 -3.67 -7.97 14.77
CA VAL A 12 -4.42 -6.75 15.11
C VAL A 12 -5.92 -7.04 15.23
N THR A 13 -6.47 -6.80 16.42
CA THR A 13 -7.89 -7.02 16.74
C THR A 13 -8.77 -5.84 16.34
N LEU A 14 -10.07 -6.08 16.16
CA LEU A 14 -11.06 -5.00 15.95
C LEU A 14 -11.10 -3.98 17.10
N SER A 15 -10.80 -4.40 18.34
CA SER A 15 -10.70 -3.48 19.47
C SER A 15 -9.54 -2.51 19.30
N GLN A 16 -8.37 -3.00 18.91
CA GLN A 16 -7.21 -2.15 18.64
C GLN A 16 -7.46 -1.21 17.45
N LEU A 17 -8.13 -1.70 16.39
CA LEU A 17 -8.54 -0.86 15.27
C LEU A 17 -9.51 0.25 15.71
N ARG A 18 -10.42 -0.03 16.65
CA ARG A 18 -11.28 0.99 17.25
C ARG A 18 -10.47 2.03 18.03
N ASP A 19 -9.49 1.61 18.82
CA ASP A 19 -8.63 2.53 19.58
C ASP A 19 -7.84 3.46 18.63
N ILE A 20 -7.33 2.91 17.52
CA ILE A 20 -6.65 3.65 16.45
C ILE A 20 -7.62 4.62 15.75
N TRP A 21 -8.87 4.22 15.53
CA TRP A 21 -9.86 5.14 14.96
C TRP A 21 -10.19 6.29 15.93
N GLN A 22 -10.19 6.04 17.24
CA GLN A 22 -10.52 7.05 18.25
C GLN A 22 -9.39 8.05 18.55
N GLY A 23 -8.13 7.71 18.31
CA GLY A 23 -7.01 8.60 18.62
C GLY A 23 -5.75 8.35 17.80
N PRO A 24 -4.70 9.18 18.00
CA PRO A 24 -3.43 9.03 17.30
C PRO A 24 -2.83 7.64 17.47
N ALA A 25 -2.16 7.16 16.44
CA ALA A 25 -1.49 5.87 16.42
C ALA A 25 -0.06 6.04 15.95
N HIS A 26 0.83 5.25 16.55
CA HIS A 26 2.24 5.21 16.18
C HIS A 26 2.59 3.77 15.83
N MET A 27 3.23 3.60 14.69
CA MET A 27 3.58 2.29 14.15
C MET A 27 5.09 2.17 13.97
N SER A 28 5.60 1.01 14.39
CA SER A 28 6.96 0.57 14.10
C SER A 28 6.93 -0.91 13.75
N LEU A 29 7.61 -1.29 12.67
CA LEU A 29 7.73 -2.69 12.25
C LEU A 29 9.04 -3.27 12.77
N ASP A 30 8.99 -4.51 13.25
CA ASP A 30 10.18 -5.21 13.70
C ASP A 30 11.06 -5.65 12.51
N GLU A 31 12.33 -5.93 12.81
CA GLU A 31 13.30 -6.33 11.80
C GLU A 31 12.95 -7.67 11.12
N THR A 32 12.23 -8.55 11.83
CA THR A 32 11.75 -9.82 11.27
C THR A 32 10.72 -9.57 10.17
N THR A 33 9.83 -8.61 10.37
CA THR A 33 8.82 -8.18 9.41
C THR A 33 9.46 -7.49 8.21
N MET A 34 10.40 -6.57 8.45
CA MET A 34 11.13 -5.92 7.36
C MET A 34 11.97 -6.91 6.54
N THR A 35 12.49 -7.96 7.16
CA THR A 35 13.18 -9.05 6.46
C THR A 35 12.24 -9.81 5.51
N ARG A 36 11.01 -10.09 5.92
CA ARG A 36 10.00 -10.71 5.05
C ARG A 36 9.64 -9.82 3.86
N VAL A 37 9.45 -8.52 4.09
CA VAL A 37 9.18 -7.54 3.03
C VAL A 37 10.31 -7.53 2.01
N ARG A 38 11.57 -7.42 2.45
CA ARG A 38 12.74 -7.47 1.57
C ARG A 38 12.84 -8.77 0.78
N SER A 39 12.57 -9.91 1.42
CA SER A 39 12.52 -11.21 0.74
C SER A 39 11.47 -11.21 -0.38
N SER A 40 10.26 -10.70 -0.12
CA SER A 40 9.21 -10.59 -1.13
C SER A 40 9.57 -9.65 -2.29
N GLN A 41 10.25 -8.53 -2.00
CA GLN A 41 10.76 -7.61 -3.01
C GLN A 41 11.82 -8.29 -3.88
N GLN A 42 12.67 -9.14 -3.31
CA GLN A 42 13.68 -9.88 -4.07
C GLN A 42 13.03 -10.81 -5.11
N THR A 43 11.87 -11.41 -4.80
CA THR A 43 11.09 -12.19 -5.77
C THR A 43 10.62 -11.32 -6.95
N VAL A 44 10.15 -10.10 -6.70
CA VAL A 44 9.79 -9.14 -7.76
C VAL A 44 11.01 -8.77 -8.59
N ARG A 45 12.16 -8.48 -7.96
CA ARG A 45 13.42 -8.19 -8.67
C ARG A 45 13.87 -9.36 -9.55
N ALA A 46 13.74 -10.59 -9.08
CA ALA A 46 14.05 -11.77 -9.87
C ALA A 46 13.08 -11.94 -11.05
N ALA A 47 11.79 -11.67 -10.85
CA ALA A 47 10.79 -11.70 -11.93
C ALA A 47 11.04 -10.63 -13.00
N LEU A 48 11.48 -9.42 -12.60
CA LEU A 48 11.88 -8.35 -13.52
C LEU A 48 13.09 -8.75 -14.38
N ALA A 49 14.08 -9.43 -13.78
CA ALA A 49 15.26 -9.90 -14.47
C ALA A 49 14.98 -11.09 -15.42
N ALA A 50 13.81 -11.74 -15.29
CA ALA A 50 13.40 -12.82 -16.17
C ALA A 50 12.67 -12.29 -17.42
N GLU A 51 12.72 -13.05 -18.50
CA GLU A 51 12.00 -12.72 -19.74
C GLU A 51 10.49 -13.02 -19.65
N GLN A 52 10.06 -13.78 -18.63
CA GLN A 52 8.67 -14.21 -18.50
C GLN A 52 7.74 -13.03 -18.12
N PRO A 53 6.57 -12.92 -18.76
CA PRO A 53 5.58 -11.91 -18.40
C PRO A 53 4.95 -12.23 -17.04
N VAL A 54 4.96 -11.26 -16.13
CA VAL A 54 4.34 -11.32 -14.82
C VAL A 54 3.42 -10.12 -14.64
N TYR A 55 2.15 -10.40 -14.36
CA TYR A 55 1.09 -9.40 -14.27
C TYR A 55 1.43 -8.26 -13.31
N GLY A 56 1.38 -7.02 -13.80
CA GLY A 56 1.61 -5.81 -12.99
C GLY A 56 3.06 -5.61 -12.51
N ILE A 57 4.00 -6.48 -12.88
CA ILE A 57 5.43 -6.33 -12.61
C ILE A 57 6.15 -5.84 -13.87
N ASN A 58 6.10 -6.61 -14.95
CA ASN A 58 6.72 -6.27 -16.25
C ASN A 58 5.71 -6.32 -17.40
N THR A 59 4.42 -6.22 -17.10
CA THR A 59 3.32 -6.22 -18.06
C THR A 59 2.39 -5.04 -17.84
N GLY A 60 1.55 -4.74 -18.82
CA GLY A 60 0.47 -3.77 -18.65
C GLY A 60 -0.69 -4.28 -17.79
N PHE A 61 -1.74 -3.48 -17.68
CA PHE A 61 -2.94 -3.80 -16.88
C PHE A 61 -4.14 -4.13 -17.77
N GLY A 62 -5.10 -4.88 -17.25
CA GLY A 62 -6.35 -5.21 -17.96
C GLY A 62 -6.10 -5.91 -19.30
N MET A 63 -6.47 -5.27 -20.42
CA MET A 63 -6.28 -5.82 -21.77
C MET A 63 -4.80 -6.11 -22.09
N LEU A 64 -3.87 -5.38 -21.46
CA LEU A 64 -2.43 -5.52 -21.68
C LEU A 64 -1.75 -6.45 -20.66
N ALA A 65 -2.53 -7.23 -19.89
CA ALA A 65 -2.02 -8.12 -18.84
C ALA A 65 -0.96 -9.14 -19.31
N ASN A 66 -0.96 -9.49 -20.61
CA ASN A 66 -0.04 -10.45 -21.21
C ASN A 66 1.04 -9.79 -22.09
N VAL A 67 1.07 -8.46 -22.16
CA VAL A 67 2.02 -7.71 -22.99
C VAL A 67 3.17 -7.23 -22.10
N ARG A 68 4.38 -7.73 -22.36
CA ARG A 68 5.59 -7.30 -21.64
C ARG A 68 5.89 -5.84 -21.98
N ILE A 69 6.14 -5.05 -20.95
CA ILE A 69 6.57 -3.65 -21.06
C ILE A 69 8.10 -3.60 -21.03
N PRO A 70 8.74 -2.77 -21.87
CA PRO A 70 10.18 -2.51 -21.80
C PRO A 70 10.62 -2.00 -20.42
N ASP A 71 11.80 -2.44 -19.96
CA ASP A 71 12.27 -2.20 -18.60
C ASP A 71 12.47 -0.70 -18.29
N ASP A 72 12.85 0.08 -19.31
CA ASP A 72 13.03 1.54 -19.26
C ASP A 72 11.71 2.32 -19.16
N HIS A 73 10.58 1.69 -19.47
CA HIS A 73 9.24 2.27 -19.34
C HIS A 73 8.55 1.90 -18.01
N LEU A 74 9.12 1.00 -17.21
CA LEU A 74 8.45 0.49 -16.01
C LEU A 74 8.22 1.55 -14.93
N VAL A 75 9.13 2.51 -14.77
CA VAL A 75 8.95 3.61 -13.82
C VAL A 75 7.77 4.49 -14.23
N GLU A 76 7.75 4.91 -15.49
CA GLU A 76 6.66 5.71 -16.06
C GLU A 76 5.31 4.96 -15.97
N LEU A 77 5.31 3.64 -16.19
CA LEU A 77 4.11 2.81 -16.04
C LEU A 77 3.54 2.90 -14.61
N GLN A 78 4.38 2.84 -13.57
CA GLN A 78 3.91 2.92 -12.18
C GLN A 78 3.41 4.34 -11.84
N GLU A 79 4.06 5.39 -12.32
CA GLU A 79 3.60 6.78 -12.13
C GLU A 79 2.24 7.00 -12.80
N ASN A 80 2.11 6.58 -14.06
CA ASN A 80 0.86 6.68 -14.80
C ASN A 80 -0.25 5.82 -14.17
N LEU A 81 0.09 4.68 -13.58
CA LEU A 81 -0.88 3.86 -12.86
C LEU A 81 -1.50 4.64 -11.70
N ILE A 82 -0.67 5.26 -10.85
CA ILE A 82 -1.16 6.07 -9.73
C ILE A 82 -2.01 7.23 -10.25
N LEU A 83 -1.47 8.05 -11.17
CA LEU A 83 -2.15 9.24 -11.67
C LEU A 83 -3.49 8.93 -12.36
N SER A 84 -3.56 7.85 -13.16
CA SER A 84 -4.80 7.43 -13.82
C SER A 84 -5.86 6.91 -12.86
N HIS A 85 -5.46 6.44 -11.67
CA HIS A 85 -6.37 5.93 -10.65
C HIS A 85 -6.73 6.98 -9.59
N CYS A 86 -6.06 8.14 -9.52
CA CYS A 86 -6.47 9.31 -8.72
C CYS A 86 -7.76 9.96 -9.28
N ALA A 87 -8.84 9.18 -9.39
CA ALA A 87 -10.12 9.55 -9.98
C ALA A 87 -11.26 9.58 -8.93
N GLY A 88 -10.90 9.64 -7.64
CA GLY A 88 -11.86 9.80 -6.55
C GLY A 88 -12.61 11.13 -6.63
N ILE A 89 -13.87 11.13 -6.18
CA ILE A 89 -14.73 12.32 -6.16
C ILE A 89 -15.47 12.46 -4.82
N GLY A 90 -16.11 13.61 -4.63
CA GLY A 90 -16.90 13.92 -3.44
C GLY A 90 -16.07 14.54 -2.32
N GLU A 91 -16.67 14.64 -1.14
CA GLU A 91 -15.99 15.17 0.04
C GLU A 91 -14.86 14.22 0.48
N ASN A 92 -13.79 14.79 1.02
CA ASN A 92 -12.70 14.01 1.57
C ASN A 92 -13.16 13.23 2.80
N LEU A 93 -12.61 12.03 2.98
CA LEU A 93 -12.74 11.26 4.21
C LEU A 93 -12.13 12.04 5.38
N ASP A 94 -12.67 11.82 6.57
CA ASP A 94 -12.13 12.39 7.79
C ASP A 94 -10.79 11.75 8.18
N ASP A 95 -9.97 12.49 8.92
CA ASP A 95 -8.63 12.06 9.34
C ASP A 95 -8.60 10.72 10.09
N ARG A 96 -9.68 10.37 10.80
CA ARG A 96 -9.75 9.09 11.55
C ARG A 96 -9.88 7.91 10.60
N SER A 97 -10.68 8.09 9.54
CA SER A 97 -10.82 7.14 8.45
C SER A 97 -9.52 7.00 7.66
N VAL A 98 -8.87 8.12 7.30
CA VAL A 98 -7.58 8.10 6.58
C VAL A 98 -6.47 7.47 7.41
N ARG A 99 -6.40 7.77 8.71
CA ARG A 99 -5.48 7.10 9.64
C ARG A 99 -5.66 5.58 9.64
N LEU A 100 -6.91 5.10 9.68
CA LEU A 100 -7.19 3.67 9.65
C LEU A 100 -6.80 3.04 8.30
N ILE A 101 -7.03 3.74 7.18
CA ILE A 101 -6.59 3.31 5.85
C ILE A 101 -5.07 3.12 5.82
N LEU A 102 -4.29 4.10 6.31
CA LEU A 102 -2.84 4.01 6.38
C LEU A 102 -2.40 2.79 7.22
N VAL A 103 -2.98 2.62 8.40
CA VAL A 103 -2.68 1.50 9.29
C VAL A 103 -2.95 0.16 8.62
N LEU A 104 -4.15 -0.02 8.04
CA LEU A 104 -4.53 -1.27 7.38
C LEU A 104 -3.67 -1.56 6.15
N LYS A 105 -3.31 -0.52 5.39
CA LYS A 105 -2.41 -0.65 4.25
C LYS A 105 -1.01 -1.10 4.69
N ILE A 106 -0.44 -0.46 5.71
CA ILE A 106 0.88 -0.83 6.23
C ILE A 106 0.86 -2.27 6.74
N LEU A 107 -0.15 -2.67 7.53
CA LEU A 107 -0.29 -4.03 8.02
C LEU A 107 -0.39 -5.05 6.86
N SER A 108 -1.19 -4.75 5.84
CA SER A 108 -1.32 -5.62 4.66
C SER A 108 0.01 -5.80 3.93
N LEU A 109 0.75 -4.71 3.67
CA LEU A 109 2.07 -4.76 3.01
C LEU A 109 3.11 -5.48 3.87
N ALA A 110 3.08 -5.29 5.18
CA ALA A 110 3.97 -5.91 6.16
C ALA A 110 3.82 -7.45 6.23
N GLN A 111 2.79 -8.03 5.61
CA GLN A 111 2.69 -9.49 5.46
C GLN A 111 3.76 -10.06 4.51
N GLY A 112 4.45 -9.24 3.71
CA GLY A 112 5.54 -9.71 2.86
C GLY A 112 5.09 -10.63 1.72
N TYR A 113 3.88 -10.41 1.20
CA TYR A 113 3.37 -11.08 -0.01
C TYR A 113 3.16 -10.12 -1.18
N SER A 114 3.35 -8.81 -0.96
CA SER A 114 3.04 -7.77 -1.94
C SER A 114 4.21 -7.38 -2.85
N GLY A 115 5.45 -7.77 -2.49
CA GLY A 115 6.63 -7.43 -3.28
C GLY A 115 6.99 -5.93 -3.32
N VAL A 116 6.33 -5.13 -2.47
CA VAL A 116 6.56 -3.69 -2.36
C VAL A 116 7.97 -3.39 -1.84
N SER A 117 8.49 -2.21 -2.16
CA SER A 117 9.75 -1.76 -1.60
C SER A 117 9.62 -1.42 -0.10
N PRO A 118 10.64 -1.74 0.73
CA PRO A 118 10.67 -1.32 2.13
C PRO A 118 10.47 0.19 2.33
N GLU A 119 10.98 0.99 1.40
CA GLU A 119 10.92 2.45 1.43
C GLU A 119 9.48 2.97 1.42
N VAL A 120 8.58 2.33 0.67
CA VAL A 120 7.15 2.69 0.65
C VAL A 120 6.51 2.46 2.02
N ILE A 121 6.77 1.32 2.65
CA ILE A 121 6.24 1.03 3.99
C ILE A 121 6.77 2.03 5.02
N VAL A 122 8.05 2.39 4.92
CA VAL A 122 8.68 3.41 5.79
C VAL A 122 8.05 4.79 5.55
N ALA A 123 7.79 5.17 4.30
CA ALA A 123 7.15 6.44 3.97
C ALA A 123 5.72 6.52 4.52
N LEU A 124 4.91 5.46 4.34
CA LEU A 124 3.56 5.38 4.89
C LEU A 124 3.57 5.43 6.42
N SER A 125 4.50 4.72 7.06
CA SER A 125 4.68 4.76 8.53
C SER A 125 5.05 6.17 9.01
N LYS A 126 5.89 6.91 8.27
CA LYS A 126 6.22 8.30 8.59
C LYS A 126 5.01 9.22 8.50
N LEU A 127 4.19 9.10 7.45
CA LEU A 127 2.94 9.88 7.33
C LEU A 127 2.03 9.64 8.55
N LEU A 128 1.81 8.36 8.89
CA LEU A 128 1.02 7.99 10.06
C LEU A 128 1.57 8.57 11.37
N ASN A 129 2.87 8.39 11.62
CA ASN A 129 3.54 8.78 12.87
C ASN A 129 3.66 10.30 13.04
N HIS A 130 3.65 11.06 11.94
CA HIS A 130 3.65 12.52 11.93
C HIS A 130 2.25 13.13 11.78
N GLU A 131 1.19 12.31 11.81
CA GLU A 131 -0.20 12.74 11.66
C GLU A 131 -0.45 13.54 10.36
N VAL A 132 0.24 13.16 9.29
CA VAL A 132 0.07 13.73 7.95
C VAL A 132 -0.85 12.82 7.15
N TYR A 133 -2.08 13.27 6.91
CA TYR A 133 -3.12 12.48 6.25
C TYR A 133 -3.37 12.95 4.82
N PRO A 134 -3.22 12.08 3.80
CA PRO A 134 -3.57 12.41 2.42
C PRO A 134 -5.04 12.78 2.28
N CYS A 135 -5.36 13.70 1.36
CA CYS A 135 -6.75 13.97 0.97
C CYS A 135 -7.29 12.80 0.16
N VAL A 136 -8.23 12.05 0.74
CA VAL A 136 -8.84 10.88 0.09
C VAL A 136 -10.32 11.17 -0.19
N PRO A 137 -10.75 11.33 -1.45
CA PRO A 137 -12.16 11.50 -1.78
C PRO A 137 -12.98 10.27 -1.40
N SER A 138 -14.17 10.48 -0.84
CA SER A 138 -15.02 9.42 -0.27
C SER A 138 -15.72 8.51 -1.29
N ARG A 139 -15.73 8.86 -2.58
CA ARG A 139 -16.41 8.10 -3.63
C ARG A 139 -15.48 7.82 -4.81
N GLY A 140 -15.76 6.73 -5.51
CA GLY A 140 -15.03 6.33 -6.74
C GLY A 140 -14.67 4.85 -6.75
N SER A 141 -14.47 4.24 -5.57
CA SER A 141 -14.32 2.78 -5.47
C SER A 141 -15.64 2.06 -5.72
N VAL A 142 -15.56 0.91 -6.39
CA VAL A 142 -16.64 -0.08 -6.53
C VAL A 142 -16.36 -1.36 -5.76
N GLY A 143 -15.22 -1.45 -5.05
CA GLY A 143 -14.84 -2.60 -4.22
C GLY A 143 -14.57 -3.92 -4.96
N ALA A 144 -14.63 -3.95 -6.29
CA ALA A 144 -14.54 -5.19 -7.08
C ALA A 144 -13.10 -5.72 -7.23
N SER A 145 -12.12 -4.83 -7.44
CA SER A 145 -10.70 -5.16 -7.63
C SER A 145 -9.80 -4.53 -6.55
N GLY A 146 -10.41 -4.19 -5.41
CA GLY A 146 -9.82 -3.33 -4.39
C GLY A 146 -10.20 -1.86 -4.55
N ASP A 147 -9.89 -1.07 -3.53
CA ASP A 147 -10.25 0.34 -3.45
C ASP A 147 -9.25 1.23 -4.21
N LEU A 148 -9.16 1.05 -5.53
CA LEU A 148 -8.11 1.66 -6.35
C LEU A 148 -8.12 3.20 -6.28
N ALA A 149 -9.29 3.83 -6.46
CA ALA A 149 -9.40 5.29 -6.46
C ALA A 149 -9.00 5.97 -5.15
N PRO A 150 -9.45 5.52 -3.96
CA PRO A 150 -9.02 6.12 -2.70
C PRO A 150 -7.63 5.67 -2.20
N LEU A 151 -6.97 4.72 -2.86
CA LEU A 151 -5.63 4.24 -2.49
C LEU A 151 -4.51 4.73 -3.41
N ALA A 152 -4.84 5.35 -4.55
CA ALA A 152 -3.91 5.97 -5.50
C ALA A 152 -3.55 7.38 -5.04
#